data_AF-A0A7S2GJ70-F1
#
_entry.id   AF-A0A7S2GJ70-F1
#
_cell.length_a   1.000
_cell.length_b   1.000
_cell.length_c   1.000
_cell.angle_alpha   90.00
_cell.angle_beta   90.00
_cell.angle_gamma   90.00
#
_symmetry.space_group_name_H-M   'P 1'
#
loop_
_entity.id
_entity.type
_entity.pdbx_description
1 polymer ?
#
loop_
_entity_poly.entity_id
_entity_poly.type
_entity_poly.pdbx_seq_one_letter_code
_entity_poly.pdbx_strand_id
1 'polypeptide(L)'
;ANTGKVVRYEVEWNDQTANTTTETIITSPAFTSASPATQLTAGSMYRYRVRACNINECGAFTSEIDLLCGALPEAPSAPFAVTTSTLEITVGWSYVGKSNGGVPLSKYSV
;
A
#
# COMPACT_ATOMS: atom_id res chain seq x y z
N ALA A 1 -22.35 13.56 -27.69
CA ALA A 1 -21.70 12.40 -27.06
C ALA A 1 -20.21 12.50 -27.34
N ASN A 2 -19.39 12.59 -26.30
CA ASN A 2 -17.95 12.74 -26.44
C ASN A 2 -17.36 11.38 -26.88
N THR A 3 -17.32 11.13 -28.19
CA THR A 3 -16.81 9.89 -28.80
C THR A 3 -15.28 9.87 -28.92
N GLY A 4 -14.60 10.80 -28.24
CA GLY A 4 -13.14 10.89 -28.24
C GLY A 4 -12.53 9.68 -27.54
N LYS A 5 -11.66 8.95 -28.26
CA LYS A 5 -10.84 7.87 -27.71
C LYS A 5 -10.10 8.37 -26.46
N VAL A 6 -10.09 7.57 -25.40
CA VAL A 6 -9.25 7.84 -24.22
C VAL A 6 -7.78 7.81 -24.65
N VAL A 7 -7.06 8.89 -24.40
CA VAL A 7 -5.64 9.04 -24.75
C VAL A 7 -4.73 9.01 -23.53
N ARG A 8 -5.27 9.17 -22.31
CA ARG A 8 -4.56 8.98 -21.05
C ARG A 8 -5.51 8.77 -19.88
N TYR A 9 -4.99 8.23 -18.78
CA TYR A 9 -5.61 8.33 -17.46
C TYR A 9 -4.77 9.23 -16.56
N GLU A 10 -5.43 9.94 -15.67
CA GLU A 10 -4.82 10.73 -14.60
C GLU A 10 -5.20 10.12 -13.26
N VAL A 11 -4.19 9.70 -12.49
CA VAL A 11 -4.34 9.15 -11.15
C VAL A 11 -3.87 10.21 -10.16
N GLU A 12 -4.79 10.73 -9.37
CA GLU A 12 -4.48 11.66 -8.30
C GLU A 12 -4.33 10.92 -6.98
N TRP A 13 -3.34 11.33 -6.19
CA TRP A 13 -3.10 10.74 -4.89
C TRP A 13 -2.47 11.72 -3.89
N ASN A 14 -2.69 11.50 -2.60
CA ASN A 14 -2.04 12.23 -1.51
C ASN A 14 -2.03 11.47 -0.19
N ASP A 15 -1.07 11.80 0.67
CA ASP A 15 -0.96 11.31 2.03
C ASP A 15 -2.00 12.02 2.92
N GLN A 16 -3.00 11.28 3.39
CA GLN A 16 -4.02 11.77 4.31
C GLN A 16 -3.49 11.90 5.74
N THR A 17 -2.48 11.11 6.11
CA THR A 17 -1.89 11.14 7.44
C THR A 17 -1.02 12.40 7.60
N ALA A 18 -0.22 12.71 6.59
CA ALA A 18 0.61 13.91 6.56
C ALA A 18 -0.10 15.15 5.95
N ASN A 19 -1.34 14.99 5.47
CA ASN A 19 -2.12 16.03 4.77
C ASN A 19 -1.33 16.71 3.64
N THR A 20 -0.71 15.91 2.78
CA THR A 20 0.08 16.44 1.66
C THR A 20 -0.81 16.97 0.55
N THR A 21 -0.22 17.81 -0.30
CA THR A 21 -0.80 18.22 -1.57
C THR A 21 -1.05 17.03 -2.49
N THR A 22 -2.07 17.13 -3.34
CA THR A 22 -2.36 16.15 -4.39
C THR A 22 -1.28 16.13 -5.45
N GLU A 23 -0.77 14.94 -5.73
CA GLU A 23 0.11 14.65 -6.86
C GLU A 23 -0.67 13.93 -7.96
N THR A 24 -0.18 14.00 -9.20
CA THR A 24 -0.84 13.39 -10.37
C THR A 24 0.14 12.49 -11.13
N ILE A 25 -0.29 11.27 -11.41
CA ILE A 25 0.39 10.34 -12.31
C ILE A 25 -0.39 10.26 -13.62
N ILE A 26 0.29 10.50 -14.73
CA ILE A 26 -0.29 10.37 -16.06
C ILE A 26 0.11 9.02 -16.65
N THR A 27 -0.86 8.23 -17.09
CA THR A 27 -0.62 6.92 -17.71
C THR A 27 -1.18 6.85 -19.13
N SER A 28 -0.54 6.03 -19.95
CA SER A 28 -1.11 5.68 -21.25
C SER A 28 -2.38 4.82 -21.08
N PRO A 29 -3.32 4.82 -22.03
CA PRO A 29 -4.54 4.01 -21.94
C PRO A 29 -4.28 2.50 -21.91
N ALA A 30 -3.07 2.06 -22.29
CA ALA A 30 -2.68 0.66 -22.22
C ALA A 30 -2.38 0.19 -20.79
N PHE A 31 -2.22 1.11 -19.83
CA PHE A 31 -1.98 0.79 -18.43
C PHE A 31 -3.23 1.07 -17.60
N THR A 32 -3.62 0.07 -16.81
CA THR A 32 -4.74 0.16 -15.86
C THR A 32 -4.25 0.15 -14.40
N SER A 33 -2.96 0.40 -14.20
CA SER A 33 -2.29 0.42 -12.89
C SER A 33 -1.21 1.50 -12.89
N ALA A 34 -1.03 2.16 -11.75
CA ALA A 34 0.00 3.17 -11.55
C ALA A 34 0.56 3.08 -10.13
N SER A 35 1.82 3.43 -9.98
CA SER A 35 2.49 3.59 -8.68
C SER A 35 3.19 4.94 -8.64
N PRO A 36 3.16 5.64 -7.50
CA PRO A 36 3.97 6.84 -7.29
C PRO A 36 5.45 6.60 -7.57
N ALA A 37 6.12 7.60 -8.14
CA ALA A 37 7.58 7.59 -8.30
C ALA A 37 8.31 7.87 -6.97
N THR A 38 7.63 8.55 -6.05
CA THR A 38 8.08 8.83 -4.69
C THR A 38 7.81 7.63 -3.79
N GLN A 39 8.69 7.42 -2.82
CA GLN A 39 8.51 6.37 -1.82
C GLN A 39 7.35 6.73 -0.90
N LEU A 40 6.44 5.78 -0.70
CA LEU A 40 5.35 5.90 0.26
C LEU A 40 5.84 5.61 1.69
N THR A 41 5.25 6.31 2.65
CA THR A 41 5.54 6.14 4.08
C THR A 41 4.71 5.00 4.64
N ALA A 42 5.36 4.01 5.22
CA ALA A 42 4.69 2.91 5.91
C ALA A 42 3.85 3.44 7.09
N GLY A 43 2.62 2.95 7.22
CA GLY A 43 1.66 3.40 8.23
C GLY A 43 0.87 4.65 7.85
N SER A 44 1.22 5.34 6.74
CA SER A 44 0.39 6.43 6.20
C SER A 44 -0.80 5.90 5.41
N MET A 45 -1.92 6.60 5.52
CA MET A 45 -3.07 6.42 4.64
C MET A 45 -2.92 7.30 3.40
N TYR A 46 -3.08 6.71 2.23
CA TYR A 46 -3.05 7.39 0.95
C TYR A 46 -4.42 7.32 0.29
N ARG A 47 -4.90 8.47 -0.17
CA ARG A 47 -6.13 8.57 -0.94
C ARG A 47 -5.82 8.56 -2.42
N TYR A 48 -6.62 7.84 -3.20
CA TYR A 48 -6.51 7.78 -4.66
C TYR A 48 -7.84 8.04 -5.34
N ARG A 49 -7.78 8.66 -6.52
CA ARG A 49 -8.88 8.73 -7.49
C ARG A 49 -8.34 8.79 -8.91
N VAL A 50 -9.15 8.36 -9.88
CA VAL A 50 -8.72 8.26 -11.28
C VAL A 50 -9.71 8.95 -12.19
N ARG A 51 -9.25 9.58 -13.28
CA ARG A 51 -10.11 10.04 -14.36
C ARG A 51 -9.54 9.67 -15.73
N ALA A 52 -10.43 9.51 -16.70
CA ALA A 52 -10.06 9.30 -18.10
C ALA A 52 -10.04 10.63 -18.86
N CYS A 53 -9.05 10.82 -19.73
CA CYS A 53 -8.97 11.99 -20.60
C CYS A 53 -8.88 11.59 -22.06
N ASN A 54 -9.62 12.32 -22.91
CA ASN A 54 -9.43 12.31 -24.35
C ASN A 54 -8.51 13.48 -24.77
N ILE A 55 -8.33 13.69 -26.07
CA ILE A 55 -7.44 14.75 -26.58
C ILE A 55 -7.91 16.18 -26.22
N ASN A 56 -9.20 16.36 -25.96
CA ASN A 56 -9.81 17.67 -25.70
C ASN A 56 -9.96 17.93 -24.19
N GLU A 57 -10.43 16.94 -23.44
CA GLU A 57 -10.81 17.11 -22.03
C GLU A 57 -10.74 15.82 -21.21
N CYS A 58 -10.80 15.99 -19.88
CA CYS A 58 -10.92 14.92 -18.91
C CYS A 58 -12.34 14.79 -18.39
N GLY A 59 -12.79 13.55 -18.17
CA GLY A 59 -14.04 13.27 -17.47
C GLY A 59 -13.95 13.54 -15.98
N ALA A 60 -15.05 13.26 -15.27
CA ALA A 60 -15.09 13.29 -13.82
C ALA A 60 -14.14 12.23 -13.21
N PHE A 61 -13.65 12.52 -12.00
CA PHE A 61 -12.95 11.51 -11.19
C PHE A 61 -13.89 10.41 -10.71
N THR A 62 -13.33 9.23 -10.49
CA THR A 62 -13.97 8.16 -9.73
C THR A 62 -14.26 8.60 -8.30
N SER A 63 -15.04 7.78 -7.57
CA SER A 63 -15.03 7.83 -6.11
C SER A 63 -13.60 7.66 -5.57
N GLU A 64 -13.34 8.30 -4.44
CA GLU A 64 -12.06 8.22 -3.74
C GLU A 64 -11.95 6.87 -3.02
N ILE A 65 -10.74 6.31 -2.98
CA ILE A 65 -10.41 5.14 -2.16
C ILE A 65 -9.25 5.49 -1.23
N ASP A 66 -9.32 5.02 0.02
CA ASP A 66 -8.26 5.19 1.01
C ASP A 66 -7.55 3.85 1.24
N LEU A 67 -6.22 3.87 1.11
CA LEU A 67 -5.36 2.70 1.22
C LEU A 67 -4.28 2.96 2.26
N LEU A 68 -4.16 2.06 3.24
CA LEU A 68 -3.06 2.09 4.18
C LEU A 68 -1.80 1.52 3.51
N CYS A 69 -0.71 2.29 3.48
CA CYS A 69 0.58 1.80 3.03
C CYS A 69 1.18 0.88 4.10
N GLY A 70 0.94 -0.43 3.95
CA GLY A 70 1.49 -1.43 4.85
C GLY A 70 3.01 -1.59 4.67
N ALA A 71 3.76 -1.68 5.77
CA ALA A 71 5.09 -2.29 5.75
C ALA A 71 5.00 -3.79 6.06
N LEU A 72 6.05 -4.54 5.73
CA LEU A 72 6.24 -5.88 6.29
C LEU A 72 6.41 -5.75 7.81
N PRO A 73 5.82 -6.66 8.60
CA PRO A 73 6.13 -6.75 10.04
C PRO A 73 7.62 -6.95 10.25
N GLU A 74 8.15 -6.44 11.35
CA GLU A 74 9.51 -6.80 11.76
C GLU A 74 9.59 -8.32 12.03
N ALA A 75 10.75 -8.92 11.79
CA ALA A 75 10.95 -10.32 12.17
C ALA A 75 10.87 -10.47 13.71
N PRO A 76 10.34 -11.57 14.24
CA PRO A 76 10.47 -11.86 15.66
C PRO A 76 11.94 -12.02 16.06
N SER A 77 12.22 -11.90 17.35
CA SER A 77 13.56 -12.17 17.90
C SER A 77 14.00 -13.59 17.55
N ALA A 78 15.33 -13.79 17.46
CA ALA A 78 15.89 -15.12 17.21
C ALA A 78 15.32 -16.16 18.19
N PRO A 79 15.00 -17.37 17.71
CA PRO A 79 14.44 -18.42 18.55
C PRO A 79 15.43 -18.83 19.65
N PHE A 80 14.91 -19.17 20.82
CA PHE A 80 15.68 -19.67 21.95
C PHE A 80 15.09 -21.00 22.45
N ALA A 81 15.95 -21.89 22.95
CA ALA A 81 15.50 -23.14 23.53
C ALA A 81 14.75 -22.86 24.84
N VAL A 82 13.53 -23.37 24.95
CA VAL A 82 12.73 -23.32 26.19
C VAL A 82 13.01 -24.58 27.01
N THR A 83 12.90 -25.74 26.37
CA THR A 83 13.20 -27.04 26.99
C THR A 83 13.80 -27.99 25.97
N THR A 84 14.82 -28.75 26.39
CA THR A 84 15.42 -29.83 25.60
C THR A 84 15.46 -31.09 26.44
N SER A 85 14.88 -32.17 25.91
CA SER A 85 14.94 -33.51 26.48
C SER A 85 15.28 -34.53 25.40
N THR A 86 15.45 -35.79 25.77
CA THR A 86 15.66 -36.89 24.81
C THR A 86 14.44 -37.18 23.93
N LEU A 87 13.26 -36.63 24.26
CA LEU A 87 11.99 -36.90 23.57
C LEU A 87 11.34 -35.65 22.95
N GLU A 88 11.76 -34.45 23.35
CA GLU A 88 11.14 -33.19 22.91
C GLU A 88 12.14 -32.04 22.90
N ILE A 89 12.04 -31.18 21.89
CA ILE A 89 12.69 -29.88 21.81
C ILE A 89 11.61 -28.83 21.67
N THR A 90 11.52 -27.94 22.66
CA THR A 90 10.61 -26.80 22.63
C THR A 90 11.43 -25.53 22.39
N VAL A 91 11.05 -24.78 21.39
CA VAL A 91 11.70 -23.53 20.99
C VAL A 91 10.70 -22.39 21.17
N GLY A 92 11.13 -21.31 21.80
CA GLY A 92 10.37 -20.08 21.98
C GLY A 92 10.89 -18.98 21.09
N TRP A 93 10.03 -18.02 20.76
CA TRP A 93 10.38 -16.75 20.14
C TRP A 93 9.62 -15.63 20.85
N SER A 94 10.17 -14.42 20.81
CA SER A 94 9.49 -13.22 21.33
C SER A 94 9.32 -12.22 20.20
N TYR A 95 8.18 -11.53 20.16
CA TYR A 95 7.94 -10.43 19.24
C TYR A 95 7.93 -9.12 20.03
N VAL A 96 8.96 -8.30 19.84
CA VAL A 96 9.10 -6.94 20.42
C VAL A 96 9.04 -5.85 19.34
N GLY A 97 8.68 -6.22 18.11
CA GLY A 97 8.68 -5.32 16.96
C GLY A 97 7.83 -4.08 17.21
N LYS A 98 8.37 -2.90 16.87
CA LYS A 98 7.70 -1.61 17.10
C LYS A 98 6.58 -1.34 16.10
N SER A 99 6.60 -2.01 14.96
CA SER A 99 5.64 -1.82 13.86
C SER A 99 5.12 -3.15 13.36
N ASN A 100 3.80 -3.33 13.39
CA ASN A 100 3.09 -4.40 12.69
C ASN A 100 2.95 -4.10 11.18
N GLY A 101 3.69 -3.12 10.68
CA GLY A 101 3.54 -2.62 9.32
C GLY A 101 2.29 -1.77 9.12
N GLY A 102 1.63 -1.32 10.19
CA GLY A 102 0.36 -0.58 10.12
C GLY A 102 -0.87 -1.46 9.93
N VAL A 103 -0.70 -2.73 9.56
CA VAL A 103 -1.80 -3.69 9.37
C VAL A 103 -1.84 -4.63 10.58
N PRO A 104 -3.00 -4.89 11.22
CA PRO A 104 -3.05 -5.86 12.31
C PRO A 104 -2.54 -7.23 11.82
N LEU A 105 -1.52 -7.78 12.49
CA LEU A 105 -0.95 -9.09 12.19
C LEU A 105 -2.05 -10.15 12.31
N SER A 106 -2.51 -10.65 11.17
CA SER A 106 -3.63 -11.58 11.17
C SER A 106 -3.20 -13.04 11.40
N LYS A 107 -1.93 -13.41 11.18
CA LYS A 107 -1.41 -14.76 11.48
C LYS A 107 0.11 -14.76 11.69
N TYR A 108 0.57 -15.48 12.71
CA TYR A 108 1.91 -16.06 12.74
C TYR A 108 1.81 -17.44 12.08
N SER A 109 2.57 -17.72 11.01
CA SER A 109 2.73 -19.08 10.50
C SER A 109 3.85 -19.75 11.31
N VAL A 110 3.52 -20.89 11.92
CA VAL A 110 4.49 -21.81 12.55
C VAL A 110 5.05 -22.73 11.48
#